data_AF-A0A846LQH2-F1
#
_entry.id   AF-A0A846LQH2-F1
#
_cell.length_a   1.000
_cell.length_b   1.000
_cell.length_c   1.000
_cell.angle_alpha   90.00
_cell.angle_beta   90.00
_cell.angle_gamma   90.00
#
_symmetry.space_group_name_H-M   'P 1'
#
loop_
_entity.id
_entity.type
_entity.pdbx_description
1 polymer ?
#
loop_
_entity_poly.entity_id
_entity_poly.type
_entity_poly.pdbx_seq_one_letter_code
_entity_poly.pdbx_strand_id
1 'polypeptide(L)'
;MSTWEVQALLRAERWAGDEALGREFVALGRPAPVPGEGLSAEQVAEIRRVKARVDSERLPRGADPATHTKLGRGGLADVEWTAQLLQLQHAAAHPGLRVTGTVPALAALAEAGLLEPSSGTRCGRRGSWPAGRATPSSWSGAGRVTSCPGRGWS
;
A
#
# COMPACT_ATOMS: atom_id res chain seq x y z
N MET A 1 8.31 14.30 12.40
CA MET A 1 7.89 14.16 10.98
C MET A 1 6.58 13.40 10.98
N SER A 2 5.56 13.91 10.30
CA SER A 2 4.25 13.26 10.21
C SER A 2 4.34 11.95 9.42
N THR A 3 3.41 11.02 9.66
CA THR A 3 3.38 9.71 8.99
C THR A 3 3.29 9.87 7.47
N TRP A 4 2.52 10.86 7.00
CA TRP A 4 2.40 11.20 5.59
C TRP A 4 3.72 11.69 4.98
N GLU A 5 4.49 12.52 5.68
CA GLU A 5 5.81 12.99 5.19
C GLU A 5 6.78 11.83 5.03
N VAL A 6 6.80 10.88 5.99
CA VAL A 6 7.61 9.65 5.87
C VAL A 6 7.21 8.88 4.62
N GLN A 7 5.91 8.71 4.39
CA GLN A 7 5.41 8.01 3.20
C GLN A 7 5.79 8.73 1.90
N ALA A 8 5.66 10.05 1.84
CA ALA A 8 6.03 10.84 0.68
C ALA A 8 7.52 10.71 0.34
N LEU A 9 8.37 10.67 1.37
CA LEU A 9 9.82 10.54 1.24
C LEU A 9 10.30 9.14 0.86
N LEU A 10 9.47 8.10 0.90
CA LEU A 10 9.85 6.76 0.39
C LEU A 10 10.28 6.80 -1.08
N ARG A 11 9.76 7.77 -1.83
CA ARG A 11 10.06 8.00 -3.25
C ARG A 11 11.16 9.02 -3.48
N ALA A 12 11.71 9.61 -2.44
CA ALA A 12 12.81 10.55 -2.59
C ALA A 12 14.01 9.84 -3.22
N GLU A 13 14.53 10.43 -4.28
CA GLU A 13 15.72 9.97 -4.97
C GLU A 13 16.54 11.19 -5.37
N ARG A 14 17.85 11.03 -5.30
CA ARG A 14 18.79 12.02 -5.77
C ARG A 14 18.95 11.90 -7.28
N TRP A 15 18.72 13.00 -7.99
CA TRP A 15 18.90 13.06 -9.45
C TRP A 15 20.07 13.95 -9.89
N ALA A 16 20.29 15.06 -9.21
CA ALA A 16 21.38 16.00 -9.49
C ALA A 16 21.79 16.76 -8.22
N GLY A 17 22.92 17.46 -8.26
CA GLY A 17 23.46 18.24 -7.13
C GLY A 17 24.55 17.52 -6.34
N ASP A 18 24.85 18.04 -5.14
CA ASP A 18 25.94 17.54 -4.29
C ASP A 18 25.73 16.08 -3.83
N GLU A 19 26.81 15.30 -3.79
CA GLU A 19 26.77 13.87 -3.43
C GLU A 19 26.30 13.58 -2.02
N ALA A 20 26.97 14.20 -1.06
CA ALA A 20 26.73 13.97 0.35
C ALA A 20 25.34 14.46 0.75
N LEU A 21 24.96 15.67 0.35
CA LEU A 21 23.68 16.27 0.70
C LEU A 21 22.49 15.45 0.18
N GLY A 22 22.57 14.98 -1.07
CA GLY A 22 21.51 14.14 -1.64
C GLY A 22 21.35 12.81 -0.90
N ARG A 23 22.45 12.20 -0.44
CA ARG A 23 22.41 10.97 0.36
C ARG A 23 21.80 11.22 1.73
N GLU A 24 22.20 12.31 2.40
CA GLU A 24 21.64 12.71 3.70
C GLU A 24 20.14 12.97 3.59
N PHE A 25 19.69 13.69 2.55
CA PHE A 25 18.27 13.95 2.32
C PHE A 25 17.46 12.67 2.11
N VAL A 26 17.94 11.74 1.29
CA VAL A 26 17.27 10.44 1.07
C VAL A 26 17.23 9.63 2.37
N ALA A 27 18.27 9.71 3.21
CA ALA A 27 18.32 9.02 4.49
C ALA A 27 17.27 9.54 5.50
N LEU A 28 16.87 10.82 5.42
CA LEU A 28 15.78 11.37 6.27
C LEU A 28 14.46 10.62 6.06
N GLY A 29 14.18 10.20 4.81
CA GLY A 29 12.99 9.44 4.45
C GLY A 29 13.01 7.97 4.85
N ARG A 30 14.16 7.47 5.30
CA ARG A 30 14.41 6.05 5.60
C ARG A 30 15.21 5.91 6.90
N PRO A 31 14.68 6.40 8.04
CA PRO A 31 15.37 6.23 9.31
C PRO A 31 15.66 4.75 9.55
N ALA A 32 16.78 4.45 10.20
CA ALA A 32 17.09 3.10 10.62
C ALA A 32 15.94 2.60 11.51
N PRO A 33 15.23 1.53 11.11
CA PRO A 33 14.12 1.04 11.88
C PRO A 33 14.63 0.39 13.16
N VAL A 34 13.87 0.62 14.23
CA VAL A 34 14.06 -0.06 15.50
C VAL A 34 13.44 -1.46 15.36
N PRO A 35 14.19 -2.55 15.63
CA PRO A 35 13.64 -3.90 15.58
C PRO A 35 12.41 -4.04 16.48
N GLY A 36 11.29 -4.51 15.91
CA GLY A 36 10.01 -4.63 16.63
C GLY A 36 9.11 -3.41 16.53
N GLU A 37 9.58 -2.30 15.96
CA GLU A 37 8.74 -1.13 15.66
C GLU A 37 8.24 -1.16 14.22
N GLY A 38 6.92 -1.15 14.06
CA GLY A 38 6.22 -0.90 12.80
C GLY A 38 5.22 0.23 12.99
N LEU A 39 4.39 0.49 11.97
CA LEU A 39 3.31 1.48 12.12
C LEU A 39 2.31 1.05 13.19
N SER A 40 1.95 1.99 14.07
CA SER A 40 0.82 1.83 14.98
C SER A 40 -0.50 1.77 14.20
N ALA A 41 -1.55 1.21 14.81
CA ALA A 41 -2.88 1.18 14.20
C ALA A 41 -3.41 2.59 13.86
N GLU A 42 -3.05 3.59 14.68
CA GLU A 42 -3.40 4.99 14.49
C GLU A 42 -2.69 5.58 13.27
N GLN A 43 -1.40 5.30 13.09
CA GLN A 43 -0.63 5.73 11.92
C GLN A 43 -1.13 5.08 10.63
N VAL A 44 -1.50 3.80 10.67
CA VAL A 44 -2.14 3.11 9.53
C VAL A 44 -3.49 3.77 9.19
N ALA A 45 -4.29 4.12 10.20
CA ALA A 45 -5.56 4.81 10.00
C ALA A 45 -5.35 6.23 9.42
N GLU A 46 -4.33 6.95 9.86
CA GLU A 46 -3.94 8.26 9.34
C GLU A 46 -3.60 8.18 7.84
N ILE A 47 -2.70 7.28 7.45
CA ILE A 47 -2.32 7.06 6.04
C ILE A 47 -3.56 6.78 5.19
N ARG A 48 -4.46 5.91 5.67
CA ARG A 48 -5.70 5.57 4.95
C ARG A 48 -6.63 6.77 4.76
N ARG A 49 -6.73 7.65 5.76
CA ARG A 49 -7.51 8.90 5.66
C ARG A 49 -6.90 9.86 4.64
N VAL A 50 -5.58 10.03 4.65
CA VAL A 50 -4.90 10.90 3.67
C VAL A 50 -5.12 10.37 2.26
N LYS A 51 -5.00 9.05 2.05
CA LYS A 51 -5.30 8.46 0.74
C LYS A 51 -6.74 8.71 0.31
N ALA A 52 -7.71 8.43 1.17
CA ALA A 52 -9.12 8.63 0.85
C ALA A 52 -9.42 10.08 0.44
N ARG A 53 -8.78 11.05 1.11
CA ARG A 53 -8.84 12.46 0.71
C ARG A 53 -8.23 12.68 -0.68
N VAL A 54 -7.01 12.22 -0.91
CA VAL A 54 -6.33 12.35 -2.21
C VAL A 54 -7.15 11.73 -3.36
N ASP A 55 -7.75 10.56 -3.14
CA ASP A 55 -8.59 9.89 -4.14
C ASP A 55 -9.83 10.74 -4.44
N SER A 56 -10.48 11.29 -3.42
CA SER A 56 -11.66 12.16 -3.58
C SER A 56 -11.36 13.48 -4.28
N GLU A 57 -10.15 14.02 -4.11
CA GLU A 57 -9.73 15.29 -4.70
C GLU A 57 -9.23 15.14 -6.13
N ARG A 58 -8.59 14.00 -6.45
CA ARG A 58 -7.90 13.81 -7.75
C ARG A 58 -8.72 13.10 -8.79
N LEU A 59 -9.71 12.29 -8.42
CA LEU A 59 -10.55 11.62 -9.40
C LEU A 59 -11.37 12.67 -10.18
N PRO A 60 -11.29 12.73 -11.52
CA PRO A 60 -12.04 13.70 -12.30
C PRO A 60 -13.55 13.58 -12.06
N ARG A 61 -14.26 14.71 -12.04
CA ARG A 61 -15.72 14.72 -11.91
C ARG A 61 -16.34 13.93 -13.07
N GLY A 62 -17.21 12.99 -12.76
CA GLY A 62 -17.88 12.12 -13.73
C GLY A 62 -17.06 10.91 -14.20
N ALA A 63 -15.81 10.75 -13.75
CA ALA A 63 -15.07 9.53 -14.00
C ALA A 63 -15.61 8.37 -13.15
N ASP A 64 -15.69 7.18 -13.75
CA ASP A 64 -16.04 5.96 -13.04
C ASP A 64 -14.80 5.35 -12.35
N PRO A 65 -14.77 5.26 -11.00
CA PRO A 65 -13.66 4.66 -10.28
C PRO A 65 -13.40 3.19 -10.64
N ALA A 66 -14.38 2.47 -11.18
CA ALA A 66 -14.22 1.06 -11.54
C ALA A 66 -13.39 0.83 -12.81
N THR A 67 -13.29 1.86 -13.67
CA THR A 67 -12.63 1.76 -14.99
C THR A 67 -11.41 2.68 -15.13
N HIS A 68 -11.23 3.62 -14.20
CA HIS A 68 -10.14 4.59 -14.29
C HIS A 68 -8.76 3.97 -13.93
N THR A 69 -7.89 3.76 -14.92
CA THR A 69 -6.61 3.03 -14.76
C THR A 69 -5.66 3.59 -13.70
N LYS A 70 -5.55 4.92 -13.57
CA LYS A 70 -4.61 5.54 -12.61
C LYS A 70 -5.19 5.74 -11.21
N LEU A 71 -6.36 6.37 -11.12
CA LEU A 71 -6.98 6.85 -9.87
C LEU A 71 -8.22 6.05 -9.46
N GLY A 72 -8.60 5.04 -10.25
CA GLY A 72 -9.69 4.14 -9.91
C GLY A 72 -9.29 3.09 -8.89
N ARG A 73 -10.28 2.34 -8.41
CA ARG A 73 -10.07 1.25 -7.45
C ARG A 73 -9.23 0.15 -8.07
N GLY A 74 -8.15 -0.24 -7.41
CA GLY A 74 -7.15 -1.16 -7.93
C GLY A 74 -6.30 -0.57 -9.07
N GLY A 75 -6.39 0.73 -9.32
CA GLY A 75 -5.56 1.43 -10.29
C GLY A 75 -4.11 1.61 -9.83
N LEU A 76 -3.30 2.25 -10.66
CA LEU A 76 -1.86 2.43 -10.40
C LEU A 76 -1.58 3.16 -9.07
N ALA A 77 -2.38 4.18 -8.73
CA ALA A 77 -2.24 4.88 -7.45
C ALA A 77 -2.54 3.95 -6.27
N ASP A 78 -3.56 3.10 -6.37
CA ASP A 78 -3.88 2.13 -5.33
C ASP A 78 -2.73 1.15 -5.06
N VAL A 79 -2.09 0.68 -6.14
CA VAL A 79 -0.91 -0.20 -6.07
C VAL A 79 0.27 0.51 -5.41
N GLU A 80 0.58 1.73 -5.84
CA GLU A 80 1.68 2.54 -5.29
C GLU A 80 1.52 2.75 -3.78
N TRP A 81 0.34 3.18 -3.34
CA TRP A 81 0.06 3.43 -1.93
C TRP A 81 0.07 2.16 -1.10
N THR A 82 -0.41 1.04 -1.65
CA THR A 82 -0.39 -0.25 -0.95
C THR A 82 1.06 -0.71 -0.75
N ALA A 83 1.90 -0.63 -1.78
CA ALA A 83 3.32 -0.96 -1.65
C ALA A 83 4.01 -0.10 -0.59
N GLN A 84 3.79 1.22 -0.61
CA GLN A 84 4.37 2.13 0.40
C GLN A 84 3.91 1.81 1.82
N LEU A 85 2.62 1.56 2.03
CA LEU A 85 2.09 1.20 3.34
C LEU A 85 2.69 -0.12 3.86
N LEU A 86 2.91 -1.09 2.97
CA LEU A 86 3.57 -2.35 3.35
C LEU A 86 5.06 -2.17 3.63
N GLN A 87 5.76 -1.33 2.86
CA GLN A 87 7.14 -0.96 3.17
C GLN A 87 7.23 -0.35 4.57
N LEU A 88 6.36 0.60 4.94
CA LEU A 88 6.38 1.22 6.26
C LEU A 88 6.08 0.23 7.40
N GLN A 89 5.18 -0.74 7.18
CA GLN A 89 4.86 -1.74 8.20
C GLN A 89 5.96 -2.78 8.40
N HIS A 90 6.72 -3.11 7.35
CA HIS A 90 7.57 -4.30 7.35
C HIS A 90 9.07 -4.01 7.16
N ALA A 91 9.48 -2.80 6.79
CA ALA A 91 10.89 -2.48 6.51
C ALA A 91 11.82 -2.61 7.74
N ALA A 92 11.26 -2.67 8.95
CA ALA A 92 11.98 -2.98 10.18
C ALA A 92 12.47 -4.43 10.21
N ALA A 93 11.59 -5.38 9.90
CA ALA A 93 11.91 -6.80 9.84
C ALA A 93 12.56 -7.20 8.52
N HIS A 94 12.30 -6.46 7.43
CA HIS A 94 12.78 -6.76 6.09
C HIS A 94 13.54 -5.57 5.49
N PRO A 95 14.85 -5.44 5.74
CA PRO A 95 15.65 -4.32 5.23
C PRO A 95 15.62 -4.17 3.70
N GLY A 96 15.40 -5.26 2.96
CA GLY A 96 15.21 -5.26 1.50
C GLY A 96 14.02 -4.43 1.01
N LEU A 97 13.08 -4.06 1.90
CA LEU A 97 11.97 -3.17 1.57
C LEU A 97 12.36 -1.69 1.52
N ARG A 98 13.60 -1.31 1.84
CA ARG A 98 14.08 0.10 1.81
C ARG A 98 14.52 0.54 0.41
N VAL A 99 13.73 0.21 -0.59
CA VAL A 99 13.96 0.53 -2.00
C VAL A 99 13.07 1.68 -2.46
N THR A 100 13.53 2.41 -3.47
CA THR A 100 12.74 3.45 -4.13
C THR A 100 11.90 2.83 -5.24
N GLY A 101 10.68 3.34 -5.43
CA GLY A 101 9.84 3.01 -6.56
C GLY A 101 8.96 1.78 -6.33
N THR A 102 7.82 1.76 -7.01
CA THR A 102 6.76 0.76 -6.78
C THR A 102 7.17 -0.63 -7.26
N VAL A 103 7.82 -0.76 -8.42
CA VAL A 103 8.20 -2.07 -8.98
C VAL A 103 9.26 -2.77 -8.11
N PRO A 104 10.37 -2.12 -7.72
CA PRO A 104 11.32 -2.72 -6.79
C PRO A 104 10.68 -3.06 -5.43
N ALA A 105 9.79 -2.20 -4.93
CA ALA A 105 9.08 -2.45 -3.67
C ALA A 105 8.20 -3.70 -3.75
N LEU A 106 7.42 -3.86 -4.84
CA LEU A 106 6.58 -5.04 -5.05
C LEU A 106 7.41 -6.32 -5.17
N ALA A 107 8.55 -6.26 -5.87
CA ALA A 107 9.48 -7.39 -5.96
C ALA A 107 10.01 -7.77 -4.56
N ALA A 108 10.50 -6.80 -3.79
CA ALA A 108 11.01 -7.05 -2.44
C ALA A 108 9.92 -7.55 -1.47
N LEU A 109 8.67 -7.10 -1.63
CA LEU A 109 7.53 -7.60 -0.86
C LEU A 109 7.19 -9.05 -1.22
N ALA A 110 7.28 -9.43 -2.50
CA ALA A 110 7.10 -10.80 -2.93
C ALA A 110 8.20 -11.73 -2.40
N GLU A 111 9.47 -11.32 -2.51
CA GLU A 111 10.62 -12.06 -1.97
C GLU A 111 10.53 -12.23 -0.43
N ALA A 112 9.97 -11.24 0.26
CA ALA A 112 9.70 -11.31 1.70
C ALA A 112 8.48 -12.19 2.07
N GLY A 113 7.75 -12.73 1.09
CA GLY A 113 6.53 -13.51 1.32
C GLY A 113 5.33 -12.69 1.82
N LEU A 114 5.37 -11.37 1.67
CA LEU A 114 4.34 -10.43 2.13
C LEU A 114 3.23 -10.20 1.09
N LEU A 115 3.46 -10.64 -0.15
CA LEU A 115 2.47 -10.71 -1.21
C LEU A 115 2.24 -12.17 -1.61
N GLU A 116 0.99 -12.60 -1.59
CA GLU A 116 0.60 -13.87 -2.21
C GLU A 116 0.58 -13.72 -3.73
N PRO A 117 1.09 -14.70 -4.51
CA PRO A 117 0.84 -14.74 -5.94
C PRO A 117 -0.67 -14.70 -6.16
N SER A 118 -1.13 -13.70 -6.93
CA SER A 118 -2.55 -13.53 -7.18
C SER A 118 -3.07 -14.74 -7.97
N SER A 119 -3.68 -15.69 -7.27
CA SER A 119 -4.55 -16.68 -7.89
C SER A 119 -5.68 -15.89 -8.57
N GLY A 120 -5.69 -15.89 -9.91
CA GLY A 120 -6.52 -15.04 -10.75
C GLY A 120 -8.04 -15.27 -10.71
N THR A 121 -8.60 -15.76 -9.60
CA THR A 121 -10.03 -16.05 -9.49
C THR A 121 -10.66 -15.21 -8.40
N ARG A 122 -11.39 -14.18 -8.84
CA ARG A 122 -12.30 -13.40 -8.00
C ARG A 122 -13.41 -14.32 -7.49
N CYS A 123 -13.34 -14.77 -6.24
CA CYS A 123 -14.48 -15.37 -5.55
C CYS A 123 -14.39 -15.10 -4.04
N GLY A 124 -15.43 -14.47 -3.50
CA GLY A 124 -15.46 -14.06 -2.10
C GLY A 124 -15.41 -15.26 -1.16
N ARG A 125 -14.51 -15.21 -0.17
CA ARG A 125 -14.69 -15.99 1.05
C ARG A 125 -14.50 -15.11 2.29
N ARG A 126 -15.57 -15.16 3.08
CA ARG A 126 -15.72 -14.75 4.47
C ARG A 126 -14.78 -15.62 5.32
N GLY A 127 -14.05 -15.04 6.26
CA GLY A 127 -13.34 -15.82 7.29
C GLY A 127 -12.10 -15.13 7.84
N SER A 128 -12.13 -14.85 9.13
CA SER A 128 -11.07 -14.50 10.08
C SER A 128 -9.62 -14.52 9.55
N TRP A 129 -8.95 -13.36 9.63
CA TRP A 129 -7.58 -13.18 9.17
C TRP A 129 -6.57 -13.36 10.31
N PRO A 130 -5.51 -14.18 10.14
CA PRO A 130 -4.27 -13.99 10.87
C PRO A 130 -3.51 -12.82 10.23
N ALA A 131 -2.89 -11.99 11.07
CA ALA A 131 -2.04 -10.88 10.64
C ALA A 131 -0.91 -11.38 9.72
N GLY A 132 -0.78 -10.85 8.50
CA GLY A 132 0.46 -11.01 7.73
C GLY A 132 0.42 -11.08 6.20
N ARG A 133 -0.72 -11.13 5.50
CA ARG A 133 -0.73 -11.27 4.03
C ARG A 133 -1.65 -10.26 3.35
N ALA A 134 -1.11 -9.36 2.53
CA ALA A 134 -1.90 -8.32 1.86
C ALA A 134 -2.16 -8.64 0.38
N THR A 135 -3.40 -8.42 -0.06
CA THR A 135 -3.76 -8.33 -1.48
C THR A 135 -4.20 -6.90 -1.82
N PRO A 136 -4.04 -6.43 -3.07
CA PRO A 136 -4.48 -5.08 -3.49
C PRO A 136 -5.96 -4.79 -3.21
N SER A 137 -6.80 -5.82 -3.15
CA SER A 137 -8.25 -5.72 -2.90
C SER A 137 -8.64 -5.47 -1.44
N SER A 138 -7.73 -5.68 -0.48
CA SER A 138 -8.00 -5.54 0.97
C SER A 138 -8.27 -4.10 1.43
N TRP A 139 -8.08 -3.13 0.53
CA TRP A 139 -8.14 -1.71 0.80
C TRP A 139 -9.57 -1.11 0.69
N SER A 140 -10.49 -1.82 0.02
CA SER A 140 -11.86 -1.32 -0.22
C SER A 140 -12.78 -1.59 0.97
N GLY A 141 -12.82 -0.67 1.93
CA GLY A 141 -13.86 -0.60 2.97
C GLY A 141 -15.23 -0.27 2.38
N ALA A 142 -15.89 -1.25 1.76
CA ALA A 142 -17.27 -1.14 1.30
C ALA A 142 -18.01 -2.43 1.64
N GLY A 143 -18.53 -2.50 2.85
CA GLY A 143 -19.52 -3.49 3.23
C GLY A 143 -20.79 -3.28 2.40
N ARG A 144 -21.19 -4.31 1.66
CA ARG A 144 -22.60 -4.58 1.40
C ARG A 144 -22.79 -6.08 1.16
N VAL A 145 -23.30 -6.75 2.19
CA VAL A 145 -23.84 -8.11 2.07
C VAL A 145 -25.09 -8.00 1.20
N THR A 146 -25.04 -8.58 0.01
CA THR A 146 -26.25 -8.93 -0.73
C THR A 146 -26.26 -10.44 -0.88
N SER A 147 -27.20 -11.07 -0.19
CA SER A 147 -27.53 -12.48 -0.32
C SER A 147 -28.06 -12.76 -1.73
N CYS A 148 -27.54 -13.78 -2.41
CA CYS A 148 -28.18 -14.35 -3.58
C CYS A 148 -28.90 -15.66 -3.22
N PRO A 149 -30.07 -15.93 -3.85
CA PRO A 149 -30.94 -17.06 -3.52
C PRO A 149 -30.33 -18.38 -4.02
N GLY A 150 -30.48 -19.42 -3.21
CA GLY A 150 -29.98 -20.76 -3.48
C GLY A 150 -30.71 -21.47 -4.62
N ARG A 151 -29.93 -22.13 -5.47
CA ARG A 151 -30.28 -23.42 -6.08
C ARG A 151 -29.37 -24.43 -5.37
N GLY A 152 -29.85 -25.34 -4.55
CA GLY A 152 -30.78 -26.40 -4.90
C GLY A 152 -29.93 -27.64 -5.23
N TRP A 153 -29.66 -28.46 -4.22
CA TRP A 153 -29.11 -29.82 -4.37
C TRP A 153 -29.89 -30.72 -3.39
N SER A 154 -30.58 -31.70 -3.98
CA SER A 154 -31.12 -32.97 -3.43
C SER A 154 -31.62 -32.99 -1.98
#